data_AF-A0A2A6FNA8-F1
#
_entry.id   AF-A0A2A6FNA8-F1
#
_cell.length_a   1.000
_cell.length_b   1.000
_cell.length_c   1.000
_cell.angle_alpha   90.00
_cell.angle_beta   90.00
_cell.angle_gamma   90.00
#
_symmetry.space_group_name_H-M   'P 1'
#
loop_
_entity.id
_entity.type
_entity.pdbx_description
1 polymer ?
#
loop_
_entity_poly.entity_id
_entity_poly.type
_entity_poly.pdbx_seq_one_letter_code
_entity_poly.pdbx_strand_id
1 'polypeptide(L)'
;MEVDAERTPMVRWAFRHYAEGHASIADLAESLVILGLAAVARPGRDVRPFGVSSVHRMLRNPYYTRIVRFRGVEYPGTHEPLVDREVWANAQLVLASHQSSRAIRTI
;
A
#
# COMPACT_ATOMS: atom_id res chain seq x y z
N MET A 1 0.04 -6.63 16.55
CA MET A 1 1.12 -6.01 15.76
C MET A 1 0.86 -4.53 15.79
N GLU A 2 1.83 -3.74 16.23
CA GLU A 2 1.70 -2.30 16.43
C GLU A 2 1.87 -1.59 15.09
N VAL A 3 0.97 -0.64 14.79
CA VAL A 3 1.12 0.24 13.63
C VAL A 3 2.34 1.11 13.89
N ASP A 4 3.39 0.90 13.11
CA ASP A 4 4.62 1.69 13.21
C ASP A 4 4.27 3.16 12.87
N ALA A 5 4.14 4.00 13.90
CA ALA A 5 3.64 5.37 13.77
C ALA A 5 4.45 6.17 12.73
N GLU A 6 5.75 5.89 12.62
CA GLU A 6 6.64 6.53 11.67
C GLU A 6 6.37 6.13 10.21
N ARG A 7 5.80 4.96 9.96
CA ARG A 7 5.40 4.53 8.60
C ARG A 7 4.03 5.05 8.17
N THR A 8 3.27 5.63 9.10
CA THR A 8 1.90 6.07 8.89
C THR A 8 1.75 7.15 7.80
N PRO A 9 2.57 8.23 7.77
CA PRO A 9 2.43 9.28 6.76
C PRO A 9 2.68 8.76 5.34
N MET A 10 3.68 7.89 5.19
CA MET A 10 4.03 7.26 3.94
C MET A 10 2.89 6.40 3.39
N VAL A 11 2.33 5.52 4.23
CA VAL A 11 1.22 4.64 3.82
C VAL A 11 0.02 5.48 3.37
N ARG A 12 -0.33 6.51 4.14
CA ARG A 12 -1.42 7.43 3.81
C ARG A 12 -1.23 8.11 2.46
N TRP A 13 -0.04 8.68 2.24
CA TRP A 13 0.29 9.35 0.99
C TRP A 13 0.23 8.37 -0.18
N ALA A 14 0.84 7.18 -0.03
CA ALA A 14 0.90 6.19 -1.08
C ALA A 14 -0.49 5.70 -1.52
N PHE A 15 -1.39 5.42 -0.57
CA PHE A 15 -2.75 4.99 -0.89
C PHE A 15 -3.58 6.10 -1.54
N ARG A 16 -3.45 7.34 -1.04
CA ARG A 16 -4.17 8.49 -1.64
C ARG A 16 -3.73 8.71 -3.08
N HIS A 17 -2.43 8.78 -3.31
CA HIS A 17 -1.88 9.05 -4.63
C HIS A 17 -2.14 7.89 -5.62
N TYR A 18 -2.06 6.64 -5.14
CA TYR A 18 -2.35 5.49 -6.00
C TYR A 18 -3.84 5.36 -6.35
N ALA A 19 -4.74 5.76 -5.45
CA ALA A 19 -6.18 5.75 -5.70
C ALA A 19 -6.61 6.74 -6.80
N GLU A 20 -5.80 7.76 -7.12
CA GLU A 20 -6.02 8.67 -8.25
C GLU A 20 -5.90 7.94 -9.61
N GLY A 21 -5.23 6.77 -9.65
CA GLY A 21 -5.19 5.91 -10.84
C GLY A 21 -4.21 6.34 -11.93
N HIS A 22 -3.43 7.40 -11.71
CA HIS A 22 -2.48 7.93 -12.70
C HIS A 22 -1.07 7.35 -12.58
N ALA A 23 -0.74 6.72 -11.45
CA ALA A 23 0.59 6.21 -11.15
C ALA A 23 0.66 4.69 -11.30
N SER A 24 1.73 4.19 -11.90
CA SER A 24 2.09 2.77 -11.79
C SER A 24 2.69 2.46 -10.42
N ILE A 25 2.83 1.18 -10.08
CA ILE A 25 3.50 0.76 -8.82
C ILE A 25 4.98 1.18 -8.84
N ALA A 26 5.60 1.25 -10.02
CA ALA A 26 6.98 1.71 -10.16
C ALA A 26 7.10 3.21 -9.89
N ASP A 27 6.21 4.02 -10.48
CA ASP A 27 6.19 5.47 -10.27
C ASP A 27 5.90 5.80 -8.80
N LEU A 28 5.04 5.01 -8.16
CA LEU A 28 4.77 5.13 -6.73
C LEU A 28 6.01 4.79 -5.89
N ALA A 29 6.75 3.74 -6.24
CA ALA A 29 7.99 3.37 -5.54
C ALA A 29 9.07 4.45 -5.68
N GLU A 30 9.23 5.02 -6.87
CA GLU A 30 10.15 6.12 -7.13
C GLU A 30 9.74 7.39 -6.37
N SER A 31 8.46 7.74 -6.41
CA SER A 31 7.94 8.91 -5.69
C SER A 31 8.16 8.80 -4.18
N LEU A 32 8.00 7.61 -3.60
CA LEU A 32 8.30 7.37 -2.18
C LEU A 32 9.78 7.57 -1.85
N VAL A 33 10.69 7.23 -2.76
CA VAL A 33 12.12 7.49 -2.61
C VAL A 33 12.42 8.98 -2.71
N ILE A 34 11.86 9.67 -3.71
CA ILE A 34 12.04 11.12 -3.94
C ILE A 34 11.53 11.92 -2.73
N LEU A 35 10.39 11.55 -2.17
CA LEU A 35 9.78 12.22 -1.02
C LEU A 35 10.51 11.91 0.30
N GLY A 36 11.56 11.08 0.29
CA GLY A 36 12.26 10.65 1.50
C GLY A 36 11.38 9.80 2.44
N LEU A 37 10.24 9.32 1.95
CA LEU A 37 9.30 8.47 2.68
C LEU A 37 9.81 7.02 2.63
N ALA A 38 10.98 6.80 3.24
CA ALA A 38 11.63 5.50 3.28
C ALA A 38 11.00 4.55 4.32
N ALA A 39 11.26 3.25 4.14
CA ALA A 39 10.85 2.25 5.12
C ALA A 39 11.68 2.50 6.39
N VAL A 40 11.05 3.03 7.44
CA VAL A 40 11.68 3.17 8.75
C VAL A 40 12.39 1.85 9.08
N ALA A 41 13.69 1.93 9.36
CA ALA A 41 14.48 0.77 9.79
C ALA A 41 13.84 0.18 11.04
N ARG A 42 13.55 -1.12 11.02
CA ARG A 42 13.25 -1.80 12.28
C ARG A 42 14.56 -1.97 13.05
N PRO A 43 14.54 -2.04 14.40
CA PRO A 43 15.73 -2.41 15.16
C PRO A 43 16.33 -3.70 14.59
N GLY A 44 17.60 -3.64 14.16
CA GLY A 44 18.31 -4.77 13.53
C GLY A 44 18.05 -4.99 12.03
N ARG A 45 17.43 -4.04 11.31
CA ARG A 45 17.25 -4.09 9.85
C ARG A 45 17.57 -2.75 9.20
N ASP A 46 18.38 -2.76 8.15
CA ASP A 46 18.71 -1.57 7.37
C ASP A 46 17.46 -0.89 6.79
N VAL A 47 17.50 0.46 6.74
CA VAL A 47 16.59 1.25 5.92
C VAL A 47 16.84 0.87 4.47
N ARG A 48 15.86 0.27 3.80
CA ARG A 48 15.94 -0.02 2.36
C ARG A 48 14.85 0.74 1.62
N PRO A 49 15.15 1.32 0.44
CA PRO A 49 14.13 1.84 -0.46
C PRO A 49 13.04 0.79 -0.70
N PHE A 50 11.79 1.24 -0.78
CA PHE A 50 10.71 0.32 -1.14
C PHE A 50 10.86 -0.10 -2.61
N GLY A 51 11.29 -1.33 -2.83
CA GLY A 51 11.16 -1.94 -4.15
C GLY A 51 9.69 -2.08 -4.56
N VAL A 52 9.44 -2.14 -5.87
CA VAL A 52 8.10 -2.32 -6.47
C VAL A 52 7.30 -3.43 -5.79
N SER A 53 7.93 -4.58 -5.50
CA SER A 53 7.29 -5.71 -4.82
C SER A 53 6.82 -5.39 -3.40
N SER A 54 7.57 -4.55 -2.67
CA SER A 54 7.21 -4.13 -1.31
C SER A 54 6.02 -3.16 -1.34
N VAL A 55 6.01 -2.21 -2.26
CA VAL A 55 4.88 -1.30 -2.49
C VAL A 55 3.64 -2.09 -2.90
N HIS A 56 3.80 -3.04 -3.83
CA HIS A 56 2.70 -3.92 -4.24
C HIS A 56 2.10 -4.70 -3.06
N ARG A 57 2.95 -5.26 -2.19
CA ARG A 57 2.49 -6.00 -1.00
C ARG A 57 1.79 -5.07 0.00
N MET A 58 2.29 -3.84 0.17
CA MET A 58 1.66 -2.83 1.01
C MET A 58 0.24 -2.49 0.52
N LEU A 59 0.08 -2.21 -0.77
CA LEU A 59 -1.22 -1.85 -1.36
C LEU A 59 -2.27 -2.96 -1.23
N ARG A 60 -1.86 -4.24 -1.23
CA ARG A 60 -2.76 -5.39 -1.06
C ARG A 60 -3.13 -5.70 0.39
N ASN A 61 -2.50 -5.06 1.37
CA ASN A 61 -2.70 -5.42 2.77
C ASN A 61 -3.94 -4.69 3.35
N PRO A 62 -5.03 -5.40 3.70
CA PRO A 62 -6.23 -4.78 4.27
C PRO A 62 -6.01 -4.27 5.70
N TYR A 63 -4.89 -4.62 6.33
CA TYR A 63 -4.53 -4.14 7.67
C TYR A 63 -4.63 -2.62 7.82
N TYR A 64 -4.36 -1.85 6.76
CA TYR A 64 -4.38 -0.39 6.78
C TYR A 64 -5.78 0.24 6.85
N THR A 65 -6.84 -0.52 6.57
CA THR A 65 -8.25 -0.06 6.64
C THR A 65 -8.95 -0.45 7.94
N ARG A 66 -8.19 -0.90 8.95
CA ARG A 66 -8.73 -1.49 10.20
C ARG A 66 -9.51 -2.79 9.95
N ILE A 67 -9.45 -3.38 8.76
CA ILE A 67 -10.09 -4.67 8.49
C ILE A 67 -9.05 -5.78 8.61
N VAL A 68 -9.20 -6.63 9.60
CA VAL A 68 -8.41 -7.87 9.71
C VAL A 68 -9.23 -9.02 9.15
N ARG A 69 -8.71 -9.69 8.12
CA ARG A 69 -9.29 -10.94 7.62
C ARG A 69 -8.75 -12.10 8.43
N PHE A 70 -9.63 -12.79 9.15
CA PHE A 70 -9.29 -14.03 9.84
C PHE A 70 -10.28 -15.13 9.43
N ARG A 71 -9.76 -16.20 8.81
CA ARG A 71 -10.54 -17.34 8.29
C ARG A 71 -11.72 -16.93 7.38
N GLY A 72 -11.51 -15.93 6.54
CA GLY A 72 -12.54 -15.45 5.59
C GLY A 72 -13.57 -14.48 6.19
N VAL A 73 -13.49 -14.18 7.48
CA VAL A 73 -14.35 -13.22 8.17
C VAL A 73 -13.59 -11.91 8.42
N GLU A 74 -14.26 -10.78 8.19
CA GLU A 74 -13.73 -9.43 8.41
C GLU A 74 -14.01 -8.98 9.84
N TYR A 75 -12.95 -8.66 10.58
CA TYR A 75 -13.03 -8.14 11.94
C TYR A 75 -12.55 -6.69 12.00
N PRO A 76 -13.24 -5.79 12.73
CA PRO A 76 -12.71 -4.48 13.02
C PRO A 76 -11.49 -4.62 13.94
N GLY A 77 -10.33 -4.21 13.45
CA GLY A 77 -9.08 -4.15 14.21
C GLY A 77 -9.13 -3.10 15.32
N THR A 78 -8.23 -3.24 16.29
CA THR A 78 -8.16 -2.38 17.47
C THR A 78 -7.43 -1.05 17.22
N HIS A 79 -6.80 -0.87 16.06
CA HIS A 79 -6.04 0.34 15.71
C HIS A 79 -6.85 1.35 14.89
N GLU A 80 -6.49 2.62 14.98
CA GLU A 80 -7.08 3.70 14.18
C GLU A 80 -6.86 3.40 12.68
N PRO A 81 -7.90 3.51 11.83
CA PRO A 81 -7.73 3.29 10.40
C PRO A 81 -6.70 4.29 9.86
N LEU A 82 -5.67 3.76 9.20
CA LEU A 82 -4.67 4.60 8.56
C LEU A 82 -5.20 5.18 7.25
N VAL A 83 -6.02 4.42 6.55
CA VAL A 83 -6.58 4.75 5.24
C VAL A 83 -8.07 4.44 5.25
N ASP A 84 -8.88 5.34 4.68
CA ASP A 84 -10.32 5.13 4.53
C ASP A 84 -10.60 3.92 3.63
N ARG A 85 -11.67 3.18 3.96
CA ARG A 85 -12.07 1.98 3.22
C ARG A 85 -12.32 2.27 1.74
N GLU A 86 -12.89 3.44 1.44
CA GLU A 86 -13.16 3.89 0.07
C GLU A 86 -11.87 4.11 -0.73
N VAL A 87 -10.87 4.80 -0.14
CA VAL A 87 -9.56 5.00 -0.77
C VAL A 87 -8.88 3.65 -1.04
N TRP A 88 -8.95 2.72 -0.10
CA TRP A 88 -8.39 1.38 -0.29
C TRP A 88 -9.12 0.60 -1.38
N ALA A 89 -10.46 0.66 -1.43
CA ALA A 89 -11.25 0.02 -2.46
C ALA A 89 -10.91 0.56 -3.85
N ASN A 90 -10.77 1.89 -3.99
CA ASN A 90 -10.34 2.53 -5.23
C ASN A 90 -8.93 2.08 -5.64
N ALA A 91 -7.99 2.02 -4.71
CA ALA A 91 -6.65 1.47 -4.96
C ALA A 91 -6.69 0.00 -5.43
N GLN A 92 -7.61 -0.83 -4.92
CA GLN A 92 -7.78 -2.20 -5.41
C GLN A 92 -8.36 -2.25 -6.84
N LEU A 93 -9.29 -1.34 -7.19
CA LEU A 93 -9.81 -1.23 -8.55
C LEU A 93 -8.70 -0.86 -9.54
N VAL A 94 -7.83 0.09 -9.18
CA VAL A 94 -6.65 0.47 -9.97
C VAL A 94 -5.65 -0.70 -10.08
N LEU A 95 -5.43 -1.47 -9.01
CA LEU A 95 -4.60 -2.68 -9.08
C LEU A 95 -5.19 -3.72 -10.03
N ALA A 96 -6.51 -3.90 -10.04
CA ALA A 96 -7.19 -4.85 -10.90
C ALA A 96 -7.13 -4.42 -12.38
N SER A 97 -7.33 -3.13 -12.67
CA SER A 97 -7.24 -2.60 -14.03
C SER A 97 -5.83 -2.77 -14.61
N HIS A 98 -4.79 -2.46 -13.83
CA HIS A 98 -3.39 -2.67 -14.22
C HIS A 98 -3.02 -4.14 -14.44
N GLN A 99 -3.66 -5.08 -13.73
CA GLN A 99 -3.47 -6.52 -13.96
C GLN A 99 -4.16 -6.98 -15.26
N SER A 100 -5.37 -6.50 -15.52
CA SER A 100 -6.10 -6.83 -16.76
C SER A 100 -5.44 -6.26 -18.01
N SER A 101 -4.89 -5.05 -17.96
CA SER A 101 -4.18 -4.45 -19.11
C SER A 101 -2.85 -5.15 -19.41
N ARG A 102 -2.16 -5.67 -18.38
CA ARG A 102 -0.93 -6.45 -18.56
C ARG A 102 -1.18 -7.81 -19.20
N ALA A 103 -2.36 -8.40 -18.98
CA ALA A 103 -2.75 -9.68 -19.57
C ALA A 103 -3.09 -9.60 -21.08
N ILE A 104 -3.30 -8.40 -21.64
CA ILE A 104 -3.69 -8.21 -23.05
C ILE A 104 -2.45 -8.09 -23.98
N ARG A 105 -1.24 -7.94 -23.44
CA ARG A 105 0.00 -7.75 -24.22
C ARG A 105 0.75 -9.06 -24.47
N THR A 106 0.07 -10.09 -24.97
CA THR A 106 0.71 -11.33 -25.46
C THR A 106 -0.16 -11.94 -26.56
N ILE A 107 0.03 -11.48 -27.80
CA ILE A 107 -0.37 -12.16 -29.03
C ILE A 107 0.60 -11.75 -30.14
#